data_AF-A0A7T1MMW3-F1
#
_entry.id   AF-A0A7T1MMW3-F1
#
_cell.length_a   1.000
_cell.length_b   1.000
_cell.length_c   1.000
_cell.angle_alpha   90.00
_cell.angle_beta   90.00
_cell.angle_gamma   90.00
#
_symmetry.space_group_name_H-M   'P 1'
#
loop_
_entity.id
_entity.type
_entity.pdbx_description
1 polymer ?
#
loop_
_entity_poly.entity_id
_entity_poly.type
_entity_poly.pdbx_seq_one_letter_code
_entity_poly.pdbx_strand_id
1 'polypeptide(L)' 'MDDLLAAIYLICFAAIAGGAFALMTQNLRGAAALAPVPVRGSSPKPHPEAPDPGEEVLYIDLSRERLEELYKQAS' A
#
# COMPACT_ATOMS: atom_id res chain seq x y z
N MET A 1 20.25 43.54 12.73
CA MET A 1 18.84 43.25 13.08
C MET A 1 18.28 42.22 12.11
N ASP A 2 18.61 42.34 10.82
CA ASP A 2 18.17 41.45 9.74
C ASP A 2 18.75 40.02 9.84
N ASP A 3 20.02 39.87 10.24
CA ASP A 3 20.65 38.54 10.39
C ASP A 3 20.01 37.71 11.51
N LEU A 4 19.58 38.36 12.59
CA LEU A 4 18.88 37.69 13.69
C LEU A 4 17.52 37.18 13.23
N LEU A 5 16.78 37.99 12.45
CA LEU A 5 15.51 37.59 11.88
C LEU A 5 15.69 36.43 10.89
N ALA A 6 16.70 36.50 10.01
CA ALA A 6 17.01 35.42 9.08
C ALA A 6 17.35 34.11 9.82
N ALA A 7 18.12 34.19 10.91
CA ALA A 7 18.43 33.03 11.74
C ALA A 7 17.18 32.43 12.39
N ILE A 8 16.29 33.25 12.94
CA ILE A 8 15.03 32.80 13.54
C ILE A 8 14.13 32.12 12.50
N TYR A 9 13.98 32.72 11.32
CA TYR A 9 13.20 32.12 10.23
C TYR A 9 13.78 30.79 9.77
N LEU A 10 15.11 30.68 9.66
CA LEU A 10 15.78 29.45 9.29
C LEU A 10 15.56 28.35 10.34
N ILE A 11 15.60 28.69 11.63
CA ILE A 11 15.32 27.75 12.72
C ILE A 11 13.88 27.27 12.67
N CYS A 12 12.91 28.18 12.51
CA CYS A 12 11.50 27.82 12.39
C CYS A 12 11.24 26.94 11.16
N PHE A 13 11.86 27.27 10.02
CA PHE A 13 11.79 26.48 8.81
C PHE A 13 12.35 25.07 9.03
N ALA A 14 13.54 24.95 9.64
CA ALA A 14 14.18 23.66 9.92
C ALA A 14 13.33 22.81 10.88
N ALA A 15 12.70 23.41 11.89
CA ALA A 15 11.82 22.71 12.82
C ALA A 15 10.58 22.13 12.12
N ILE A 16 9.92 22.92 11.26
CA ILE A 16 8.72 22.49 10.53
C ILE A 16 9.10 21.42 9.48
N ALA A 17 10.12 21.69 8.67
CA ALA A 17 10.57 20.77 7.62
C ALA A 17 11.07 19.44 8.21
N GLY A 18 11.86 19.49 9.29
CA GLY A 18 12.35 18.32 10.00
C GLY A 18 11.21 17.51 10.64
N GLY A 19 10.24 18.20 11.27
CA GLY A 19 9.05 17.54 11.84
C GLY A 19 8.20 16.83 10.79
N ALA A 20 7.91 17.49 9.66
CA ALA A 20 7.17 16.89 8.56
C ALA A 20 7.91 15.68 7.96
N PHE A 21 9.23 15.80 7.76
CA PHE A 21 10.07 14.72 7.24
C PHE A 21 10.13 13.51 8.19
N ALA A 22 10.22 13.74 9.51
CA ALA A 22 10.20 12.69 10.51
C ALA A 22 8.86 11.92 10.50
N LEU A 23 7.73 12.63 10.46
CA LEU A 23 6.40 12.02 10.37
C LEU A 23 6.24 11.21 9.08
N MET A 24 6.64 11.76 7.93
CA MET A 24 6.56 11.05 6.66
C MET A 24 7.45 9.81 6.64
N THR A 25 8.67 9.89 7.17
CA THR A 25 9.59 8.75 7.28
C THR A 25 9.03 7.67 8.21
N GLN A 26 8.41 8.06 9.32
CA GLN A 26 7.74 7.13 10.23
C GLN A 26 6.55 6.43 9.55
N ASN A 27 5.72 7.18 8.82
CA ASN A 27 4.58 6.62 8.08
C ASN A 27 5.04 5.65 6.98
N LEU A 28 6.09 6.00 6.23
CA LEU A 28 6.66 5.12 5.20
C LEU A 28 7.26 3.85 5.79
N ARG A 29 7.95 3.92 6.94
CA ARG A 29 8.49 2.74 7.63
C ARG A 29 7.37 1.84 8.16
N GLY A 30 6.31 2.42 8.72
CA GLY A 30 5.13 1.67 9.14
C GLY A 30 4.41 1.00 7.97
N ALA A 31 4.22 1.75 6.88
CA ALA A 31 3.63 1.21 5.64
C ALA A 31 4.52 0.14 4.99
N ALA A 32 5.84 0.28 5.03
CA ALA A 32 6.78 -0.74 4.53
C ALA A 32 6.82 -1.99 5.43
N ALA A 33 6.58 -1.84 6.74
CA ALA A 33 6.42 -2.97 7.65
C ALA A 33 5.08 -3.70 7.46
N LEU A 34 4.05 -3.00 6.97
CA LEU A 34 2.73 -3.55 6.63
C LEU A 34 2.64 -4.03 5.17
N ALA A 35 3.50 -3.53 4.30
CA ALA A 35 3.68 -4.11 2.98
C ALA A 35 4.05 -5.57 3.21
N PRO A 36 3.33 -6.52 2.59
CA PRO A 36 3.75 -7.90 2.65
C PRO A 36 5.12 -7.94 2.00
N VAL A 37 6.17 -7.96 2.82
CA VAL A 37 7.48 -8.41 2.38
C VAL A 37 7.17 -9.72 1.67
N PRO A 38 7.46 -9.86 0.37
CA PRO A 38 7.47 -11.17 -0.23
C PRO A 38 8.67 -11.83 0.45
N VAL A 39 8.43 -12.40 1.64
CA VAL A 39 9.35 -13.33 2.28
C VAL A 39 9.52 -14.36 1.20
N ARG A 40 10.70 -14.36 0.56
CA ARG A 40 11.08 -15.38 -0.40
C ARG A 40 10.95 -16.72 0.33
N GLY A 41 9.80 -17.38 0.18
CA GLY A 41 9.48 -18.64 0.86
C GLY A 41 8.26 -18.68 1.80
N SER A 42 7.57 -17.57 2.11
CA SER A 42 6.26 -17.68 2.79
C SER A 42 5.13 -17.37 1.81
N SER A 43 4.62 -18.40 1.13
CA SER A 43 3.25 -18.31 0.65
C SER A 43 2.39 -17.96 1.88
N PRO A 44 1.53 -16.93 1.81
CA PRO A 44 0.53 -16.69 2.83
C PRO A 44 -0.16 -18.03 3.11
N LYS A 45 -0.32 -18.39 4.38
CA LYS A 45 -1.00 -19.64 4.72
C LYS A 45 -2.35 -19.63 4.00
N PRO A 46 -2.65 -20.63 3.15
CA PRO A 46 -3.91 -20.64 2.44
C PRO A 46 -5.04 -20.51 3.45
N HIS A 47 -6.07 -19.75 3.07
CA HIS A 47 -7.28 -19.69 3.87
C HIS A 47 -7.79 -21.11 4.12
N PRO A 48 -8.43 -21.39 5.27
CA PRO A 48 -8.92 -22.74 5.58
C PRO A 48 -9.97 -23.26 4.57
N GLU A 49 -10.54 -22.36 3.77
CA GLU A 49 -11.47 -22.65 2.67
C GLU A 49 -10.78 -22.78 1.29
N ALA A 50 -9.45 -22.58 1.24
CA ALA A 50 -8.71 -22.70 0.00
C ALA A 50 -8.64 -24.18 -0.42
N PRO A 51 -8.94 -24.50 -1.70
CA PRO A 51 -8.90 -25.87 -2.19
C PRO A 51 -7.53 -26.52 -2.03
N ASP A 52 -7.53 -27.81 -1.72
CA ASP A 52 -6.31 -28.60 -1.69
C ASP A 52 -5.73 -28.79 -3.11
N PRO A 53 -4.40 -28.97 -3.25
CA PRO A 53 -3.80 -29.18 -4.56
C PRO A 53 -4.36 -30.44 -5.23
N GLY A 54 -5.06 -30.25 -6.35
CA GLY A 54 -5.71 -31.32 -7.12
C GLY A 54 -7.23 -31.40 -6.95
N GLU A 55 -7.84 -30.55 -6.10
CA GLU A 55 -9.29 -30.40 -6.06
C GLU A 55 -9.82 -29.66 -7.29
N GLU A 56 -11.03 -30.04 -7.74
CA GLU A 56 -11.71 -29.37 -8.84
C GLU A 56 -12.13 -27.96 -8.40
N VAL A 57 -11.55 -26.95 -9.05
CA VAL A 57 -11.86 -25.55 -8.79
C VAL A 57 -12.77 -24.99 -9.88
N LEU A 58 -13.87 -24.36 -9.48
CA LEU A 58 -14.67 -23.57 -10.40
C LEU A 58 -13.94 -22.25 -10.68
N TYR A 59 -13.22 -22.20 -11.81
CA TYR A 59 -12.63 -20.95 -12.28
C TYR A 59 -13.71 -20.09 -12.94
N ILE A 60 -13.96 -18.92 -12.37
CA ILE A 60 -14.81 -17.90 -12.99
C ILE A 60 -13.89 -16.95 -13.74
N ASP A 61 -14.04 -16.89 -15.06
CA ASP A 61 -13.33 -15.92 -15.88
C ASP A 61 -13.93 -14.52 -15.64
N LEU A 62 -13.16 -13.66 -14.98
CA LEU A 62 -13.50 -12.26 -14.70
C LEU A 62 -12.77 -11.31 -15.68
N SER A 63 -12.47 -11.79 -16.89
CA SER A 63 -12.01 -10.93 -17.98
C SER A 63 -13.01 -9.82 -18.27
N ARG A 64 -12.49 -8.65 -18.64
CA ARG A 64 -13.30 -7.45 -18.88
C ARG A 64 -14.36 -7.72 -19.95
N GLU A 65 -13.98 -8.42 -21.01
CA GLU A 65 -14.82 -8.74 -22.14
C GLU A 65 -16.03 -9.60 -21.70
N ARG A 66 -15.79 -10.63 -20.88
CA ARG A 66 -16.85 -11.49 -20.33
C ARG A 66 -17.79 -10.73 -19.40
N LEU A 67 -17.25 -9.86 -18.55
CA LEU A 67 -18.05 -9.04 -17.64
C LEU A 67 -18.94 -8.05 -18.39
N GLU A 68 -18.43 -7.44 -19.46
CA GLU A 68 -19.21 -6.53 -20.32
C GLU A 68 -20.33 -7.26 -21.08
N GLU A 69 -20.10 -8.49 -21.52
CA GLU A 69 -21.14 -9.35 -22.12
C GLU A 69 -22.24 -9.70 -21.11
N LEU A 70 -21.86 -10.15 -19.92
CA LEU A 70 -22.81 -10.51 -18.85
C LEU A 70 -23.67 -9.32 -18.42
N TYR A 71 -23.07 -8.13 -18.32
CA TYR A 71 -23.79 -6.91 -17.99
C TYR A 71 -24.87 -6.58 -19.04
N LYS A 72 -24.53 -6.71 -20.33
CA LYS A 72 -25.48 -6.48 -21.44
C LYS A 72 -26.58 -7.54 -21.54
N GLN A 73 -26.31 -8.76 -21.08
CA GLN A 73 -27.31 -9.84 -21.07
C GLN A 73 -28.30 -9.71 -19.91
N ALA A 74 -27.86 -9.12 -18.79
CA ALA A 74 -28.69 -8.89 -17.60
C ALA A 74 -29.56 -7.62 -17.68
N SER A 75 -29.25 -6.69 -18.59
CA SER A 75 -30.03 -5.48 -18.90
C SER A 75 -31.11 -5.75 -19.94
#